data_AF-A0A916PIC2-F1
#
_entry.id   AF-A0A916PIC2-F1
#
_cell.length_a   1.000
_cell.length_b   1.000
_cell.length_c   1.000
_cell.angle_alpha   90.00
_cell.angle_beta   90.00
_cell.angle_gamma   90.00
#
_symmetry.space_group_name_H-M   'P 1'
#
loop_
_entity.id
_entity.type
_entity.pdbx_description
1 polymer ?
#
loop_
_entity_poly.entity_id
_entity_poly.type
_entity_poly.pdbx_seq_one_letter_code
_entity_poly.pdbx_strand_id
1 'polypeptide(L)'
;MRLRRLLDKSAVKVFLFVFICFIWGSTWFTIKLGLQELPLMFSLSLRFLLAGLVLLTLLKTFNIQVPVNDKQLFLYLYLTFFSFLIPFLLVYWAELTIPSNLASILFSTMPFFAAIFSRIFLK
;
A
#
# COMPACT_ATOMS: atom_id res chain seq x y z
N MET A 1 -13.99 22.39 6.52
CA MET A 1 -13.14 23.60 6.65
C MET A 1 -12.19 23.57 7.85
N ARG A 2 -12.60 23.12 9.06
CA ARG A 2 -11.71 23.01 10.25
C ARG A 2 -10.54 22.02 10.11
N LEU A 3 -10.76 20.85 9.50
CA LEU A 3 -9.71 19.83 9.33
C LEU A 3 -8.52 20.33 8.49
N ARG A 4 -8.80 21.11 7.44
CA ARG A 4 -7.77 21.68 6.56
C ARG A 4 -6.86 22.67 7.30
N ARG A 5 -7.42 23.47 8.21
CA ARG A 5 -6.64 24.38 9.08
C ARG A 5 -5.79 23.64 10.12
N LEU A 6 -6.26 22.50 10.64
CA LEU A 6 -5.46 21.67 11.55
C LEU A 6 -4.28 21.01 10.84
N LEU A 7 -4.52 20.51 9.61
CA LEU A 7 -3.49 19.92 8.76
C LEU A 7 -2.41 20.92 8.33
N ASP A 8 -2.68 22.23 8.37
CA ASP A 8 -1.69 23.24 8.00
C ASP A 8 -0.63 23.51 9.06
N LYS A 9 -0.88 23.12 10.31
CA LYS A 9 0.11 23.23 11.38
C LYS A 9 1.28 22.28 11.08
N SER A 10 2.51 22.81 11.06
CA SER A 10 3.73 22.04 10.83
C SER A 10 3.84 20.82 11.76
N ALA A 11 3.49 20.98 13.04
CA ALA A 11 3.48 19.90 14.02
C ALA A 11 2.55 18.74 13.62
N VAL A 12 1.38 19.01 13.04
CA VAL A 12 0.44 17.97 12.59
C VAL A 12 0.99 17.25 11.36
N LYS A 13 1.63 17.96 10.43
CA LYS A 13 2.29 17.35 9.27
C LYS A 13 3.42 16.41 9.69
N VAL A 14 4.28 16.84 10.61
CA VAL A 14 5.37 16.02 11.16
C VAL A 14 4.82 14.79 11.88
N PHE A 15 3.79 14.97 12.71
CA PHE A 15 3.14 13.84 13.39
C PHE A 15 2.59 12.81 12.40
N LEU A 16 1.84 13.25 11.39
CA LEU A 16 1.29 12.35 10.36
C LEU A 16 2.39 11.65 9.56
N PHE A 17 3.50 12.35 9.28
CA PHE A 17 4.66 11.79 8.61
C PHE A 17 5.33 10.68 9.44
N VAL A 18 5.60 10.95 10.72
CA VAL A 18 6.18 9.94 11.63
C VAL A 18 5.23 8.75 11.76
N PHE A 19 3.93 9.01 11.89
CA PHE A 19 2.92 7.96 12.01
C PHE A 19 2.86 7.06 10.77
N ILE A 20 2.87 7.63 9.56
CA ILE A 20 2.87 6.83 8.32
C ILE A 20 4.19 6.07 8.16
N CYS A 21 5.33 6.63 8.57
CA CYS A 21 6.62 5.93 8.60
C CYS A 21 6.57 4.70 9.51
N PHE A 22 5.94 4.80 10.69
CA PHE A 22 5.77 3.63 11.57
C PHE A 22 4.89 2.55 10.93
N ILE A 23 3.75 2.93 10.33
CA ILE A 23 2.83 1.98 9.67
C ILE A 23 3.52 1.23 8.52
N TRP A 24 4.26 1.96 7.68
CA TRP A 24 4.97 1.37 6.56
C TRP A 24 6.22 0.60 6.98
N GLY A 25 6.96 1.08 7.99
CA GLY A 25 8.12 0.39 8.55
C GLY A 25 7.75 -0.93 9.21
N SER A 26 6.63 -0.97 9.94
CA SER A 26 6.17 -2.21 10.60
C SER A 26 5.60 -3.23 9.62
N THR A 27 5.22 -2.82 8.40
CA THR A 27 4.60 -3.71 7.41
C THR A 27 5.49 -4.91 7.07
N TRP A 28 6.78 -4.69 6.80
CA TRP A 28 7.75 -5.76 6.47
C TRP A 28 7.91 -6.75 7.61
N PHE A 29 7.95 -6.25 8.84
CA PHE A 29 8.01 -7.10 10.03
C PHE A 29 6.75 -7.96 10.18
N THR A 30 5.56 -7.38 10.00
CA THR A 30 4.29 -8.11 10.08
C THR A 30 4.14 -9.13 8.96
N ILE A 31 4.61 -8.84 7.74
CA ILE A 31 4.58 -9.81 6.62
C ILE A 31 5.43 -11.03 6.98
N LYS A 32 6.68 -10.81 7.39
CA LYS A 32 7.58 -11.89 7.79
C LYS A 32 7.01 -12.75 8.92
N LEU A 33 6.44 -12.11 9.95
CA LEU A 33 5.75 -12.83 11.02
C LEU A 33 4.56 -13.64 10.51
N GLY A 34 3.72 -13.07 9.65
CA GLY A 34 2.58 -13.78 9.06
C GLY A 34 3.01 -14.99 8.22
N LEU A 35 4.14 -14.90 7.52
CA LEU A 35 4.70 -16.00 6.73
C LEU A 35 5.30 -17.14 7.57
N GLN A 36 5.53 -16.93 8.87
CA GLN A 36 5.97 -18.02 9.77
C GLN A 36 4.83 -18.97 10.11
N GLU A 37 3.61 -18.45 10.22
CA GLU A 37 2.43 -19.20 10.70
C GLU A 37 1.44 -19.55 9.57
N LEU A 38 1.37 -18.71 8.52
CA LEU A 38 0.36 -18.84 7.46
C LEU A 38 1.00 -19.05 6.08
N PRO A 39 0.34 -19.84 5.21
CA PRO A 39 0.75 -19.93 3.80
C PRO A 39 0.74 -18.55 3.13
N LEU A 40 1.68 -18.34 2.22
CA LEU A 40 1.89 -17.07 1.52
C LEU A 40 0.60 -16.49 0.93
N MET A 41 -0.13 -17.30 0.12
CA MET A 41 -1.34 -16.84 -0.56
C MET A 41 -2.45 -16.47 0.42
N PHE A 42 -2.54 -17.18 1.55
CA PHE A 42 -3.54 -16.92 2.56
C PHE A 42 -3.22 -15.64 3.35
N SER A 43 -1.97 -15.45 3.78
CA SER A 43 -1.53 -14.23 4.46
C SER A 43 -1.73 -12.98 3.57
N LEU A 44 -1.34 -13.08 2.29
CA LEU A 44 -1.50 -12.01 1.32
C LEU A 44 -2.97 -11.65 1.07
N SER A 45 -3.81 -12.66 0.77
CA SER A 45 -5.22 -12.45 0.49
C SER A 45 -5.98 -11.91 1.70
N LEU A 46 -5.68 -12.39 2.90
CA LEU A 46 -6.30 -11.91 4.13
C LEU A 46 -6.03 -10.41 4.35
N ARG A 47 -4.80 -9.95 4.18
CA ARG A 47 -4.44 -8.52 4.32
C ARG A 47 -5.25 -7.64 3.36
N PHE A 48 -5.34 -8.02 2.09
CA PHE A 48 -6.06 -7.23 1.09
C PHE A 48 -7.58 -7.36 1.19
N LEU A 49 -8.10 -8.49 1.65
CA LEU A 49 -9.51 -8.68 1.93
C LEU A 49 -9.95 -7.79 3.09
N LEU A 50 -9.20 -7.77 4.19
CA LEU A 50 -9.46 -6.87 5.32
C LEU A 50 -9.39 -5.40 4.89
N ALA A 51 -8.37 -5.01 4.11
CA ALA A 51 -8.28 -3.66 3.58
C ALA A 51 -9.48 -3.29 2.69
N GLY A 52 -9.93 -4.22 1.83
CA GLY A 52 -11.11 -4.06 1.00
C GLY A 52 -12.39 -3.87 1.82
N LEU A 53 -12.61 -4.68 2.85
CA LEU A 53 -13.76 -4.55 3.74
C LEU A 53 -13.76 -3.20 4.49
N VAL A 54 -12.60 -2.79 5.01
CA VAL A 54 -12.44 -1.48 5.64
C VAL A 54 -12.73 -0.37 4.64
N LEU A 55 -12.22 -0.46 3.41
CA LEU A 55 -12.50 0.56 2.40
C LEU A 55 -13.99 0.62 2.03
N LEU A 56 -14.66 -0.52 1.84
CA LEU A 56 -16.09 -0.58 1.54
C LEU A 56 -16.95 0.01 2.66
N THR A 57 -16.61 -0.28 3.92
CA THR A 57 -17.30 0.31 5.08
C THR A 57 -17.09 1.82 5.11
N LEU A 58 -15.87 2.32 4.89
CA LEU A 58 -15.59 3.75 4.83
C LEU A 58 -16.37 4.45 3.71
N LEU A 59 -16.38 3.88 2.50
CA LEU A 59 -17.14 4.42 1.36
C LEU A 59 -18.63 4.58 1.70
N LYS A 60 -19.22 3.58 2.36
CA LYS A 60 -20.61 3.64 2.85
C LYS A 60 -20.79 4.72 3.91
N THR A 61 -19.88 4.83 4.89
CA THR A 61 -19.99 5.84 5.95
C THR A 61 -19.86 7.28 5.44
N PHE A 62 -19.07 7.50 4.39
CA PHE A 62 -18.87 8.82 3.79
C PHE A 62 -19.82 9.11 2.62
N ASN A 63 -20.74 8.19 2.30
CA ASN A 63 -21.63 8.28 1.14
C ASN A 63 -20.88 8.56 -0.18
N ILE A 64 -19.70 7.96 -0.34
CA ILE A 64 -18.89 8.11 -1.56
C ILE A 64 -19.37 7.08 -2.58
N GLN A 65 -19.87 7.58 -3.71
CA GLN A 65 -20.24 6.73 -4.84
C GLN A 65 -19.00 6.40 -5.66
N VAL A 66 -18.69 5.11 -5.77
CA VAL A 66 -17.64 4.61 -6.66
C VAL A 66 -18.26 4.36 -8.03
N PRO A 67 -17.71 4.95 -9.10
CA PRO A 67 -18.28 4.76 -10.43
C PRO A 67 -17.83 3.37 -10.96
N VAL A 68 -18.79 2.60 -11.49
CA VAL A 68 -18.60 1.17 -11.84
C VAL A 68 -18.84 0.91 -13.34
N ASN A 69 -18.51 1.87 -14.19
CA ASN A 69 -18.62 1.70 -15.64
C ASN A 69 -17.51 0.77 -16.15
N ASP A 70 -17.72 0.10 -17.29
CA ASP A 70 -16.75 -0.87 -17.86
C ASP A 70 -15.33 -0.32 -17.95
N LYS A 71 -15.18 0.93 -18.39
CA LYS A 71 -13.88 1.62 -18.48
C LYS A 71 -13.21 1.79 -17.11
N GLN A 72 -13.99 2.09 -16.07
CA GLN A 72 -13.47 2.25 -14.71
C GLN A 72 -13.13 0.91 -14.09
N LEU A 73 -13.97 -0.11 -14.29
CA LEU A 73 -13.69 -1.46 -13.84
C LEU A 73 -12.38 -1.99 -14.46
N PHE A 74 -12.19 -1.76 -15.76
CA PHE A 74 -10.94 -2.08 -16.43
C PHE A 74 -9.74 -1.35 -15.80
N LEU A 75 -9.87 -0.04 -15.52
CA LEU A 75 -8.82 0.72 -14.83
C LEU A 75 -8.53 0.18 -13.42
N TYR A 76 -9.56 -0.19 -12.65
CA TYR A 76 -9.40 -0.77 -11.32
C TYR A 76 -8.69 -2.12 -11.37
N LEU A 77 -9.05 -2.98 -12.32
CA LEU A 77 -8.37 -4.25 -12.54
C LEU A 77 -6.91 -4.03 -12.93
N TYR A 78 -6.65 -3.12 -13.86
CA TYR A 78 -5.30 -2.77 -14.30
C TYR A 78 -4.42 -2.28 -13.13
N LEU A 79 -4.91 -1.29 -12.37
CA LEU A 79 -4.20 -0.77 -11.20
C LEU A 79 -4.00 -1.84 -10.13
N THR A 80 -5.01 -2.67 -9.88
CA THR A 80 -4.91 -3.76 -8.90
C THR A 80 -3.81 -4.74 -9.31
N PHE A 81 -3.76 -5.14 -10.58
CA PHE A 81 -2.79 -6.12 -11.06
C PHE A 81 -1.36 -5.58 -10.98
N PHE A 82 -1.12 -4.38 -11.51
CA PHE A 82 0.21 -3.81 -11.66
C PHE A 82 0.73 -3.08 -10.42
N SER A 83 -0.15 -2.52 -9.58
CA SER A 83 0.27 -1.75 -8.40
C SER A 83 0.20 -2.56 -7.10
N PHE A 84 -0.65 -3.58 -7.04
CA PHE A 84 -0.87 -4.34 -5.81
C PHE A 84 -0.56 -5.84 -5.96
N LEU A 85 -1.25 -6.55 -6.85
CA LEU A 85 -1.18 -8.01 -6.92
C LEU A 85 0.22 -8.50 -7.28
N ILE A 86 0.77 -8.08 -8.43
CA ILE A 86 2.10 -8.54 -8.86
C ILE A 86 3.20 -8.06 -7.89
N PRO A 87 3.28 -6.76 -7.53
CA PRO A 87 4.36 -6.29 -6.66
C PRO A 87 4.33 -6.92 -5.27
N PHE A 88 3.17 -6.99 -4.62
CA PHE A 88 3.10 -7.56 -3.28
C PHE A 88 3.25 -9.09 -3.28
N LEU A 89 2.83 -9.79 -4.34
CA LEU A 89 3.11 -11.21 -4.47
C LEU A 89 4.61 -11.46 -4.52
N LEU A 90 5.35 -10.68 -5.32
CA LEU A 90 6.81 -10.77 -5.41
C LEU A 90 7.49 -10.42 -4.08
N VAL A 91 6.99 -9.39 -3.36
CA VAL A 91 7.49 -9.02 -2.02
C VAL A 91 7.31 -10.18 -1.04
N TYR A 92 6.11 -10.75 -0.94
CA TYR A 92 5.83 -11.85 -0.02
C TYR A 92 6.68 -13.08 -0.37
N TRP A 93 6.88 -13.33 -1.66
CA TRP A 93 7.73 -14.42 -2.12
C TRP A 93 9.19 -14.20 -1.77
N ALA A 94 9.71 -12.98 -1.97
CA ALA A 94 11.06 -12.61 -1.54
C ALA A 94 11.22 -12.75 -0.02
N GLU A 95 10.23 -12.31 0.77
CA GLU A 95 10.22 -12.43 2.22
C GLU A 95 10.17 -13.87 2.74
N LEU A 96 9.95 -14.90 1.90
CA LEU A 96 10.21 -16.29 2.32
C LEU A 96 11.71 -16.55 2.53
N THR A 97 12.56 -15.93 1.71
CA THR A 97 14.02 -16.21 1.69
C THR A 97 14.84 -15.13 2.37
N ILE A 98 14.43 -13.87 2.28
CA ILE A 98 15.17 -12.74 2.86
C ILE A 98 14.60 -12.29 4.21
N PRO A 99 15.42 -11.69 5.10
CA PRO A 99 14.92 -11.07 6.31
C PRO A 99 14.18 -9.75 6.01
N SER A 100 13.25 -9.37 6.91
CA SER A 100 12.36 -8.21 6.73
C SER A 100 13.10 -6.87 6.66
N ASN A 101 14.24 -6.74 7.35
CA ASN A 101 15.10 -5.56 7.26
C ASN A 101 15.62 -5.36 5.82
N LEU A 102 16.10 -6.43 5.18
CA LEU A 102 16.61 -6.37 3.80
C LEU A 102 15.48 -6.08 2.81
N ALA A 103 14.31 -6.70 2.99
CA ALA A 103 13.12 -6.41 2.19
C ALA A 103 12.75 -4.91 2.24
N SER A 104 12.77 -4.30 3.44
CA SER A 104 12.45 -2.88 3.61
C SER A 104 13.45 -1.94 2.92
N ILE A 105 14.74 -2.29 2.94
CA ILE A 105 15.80 -1.51 2.29
C ILE A 105 15.64 -1.58 0.77
N LEU A 106 15.41 -2.77 0.23
CA LEU A 106 15.19 -2.95 -1.21
C LEU A 106 13.95 -2.20 -1.67
N PHE A 107 12.84 -2.28 -0.93
CA PHE A 107 11.63 -1.53 -1.26
C PHE A 107 11.85 -0.01 -1.20
N SER A 108 12.71 0.47 -0.31
CA SER A 108 13.06 1.90 -0.19
C SER A 108 13.79 2.45 -1.42
N THR A 109 14.23 1.60 -2.35
CA THR A 109 14.76 2.02 -3.66
C THR A 109 13.67 2.36 -4.69
N MET A 110 12.40 2.05 -4.40
CA MET A 110 11.26 2.36 -5.29
C MET A 110 11.25 3.81 -5.80
N PRO A 111 11.51 4.86 -4.99
CA PRO A 111 11.54 6.24 -5.46
C PRO A 111 12.61 6.50 -6.53
N PHE A 112 13.73 5.78 -6.48
CA PHE A 112 14.79 5.89 -7.50
C PHE A 112 14.29 5.41 -8.86
N PHE A 113 13.65 4.23 -8.90
CA PHE A 113 13.01 3.72 -10.12
C PHE A 113 11.86 4.62 -10.58
N ALA A 114 11.05 5.12 -9.65
CA ALA A 114 9.96 6.04 -9.97
C ALA A 114 10.49 7.33 -10.63
N ALA A 115 11.62 7.88 -10.15
CA ALA A 115 12.24 9.06 -10.76
C ALA A 115 12.76 8.77 -12.19
N ILE A 116 13.40 7.61 -12.39
CA ILE A 116 13.88 7.18 -13.72
C ILE A 116 12.70 7.02 -14.68
N PHE A 117 11.67 6.27 -14.29
CA PHE A 117 10.49 6.06 -15.12
C PHE A 117 9.72 7.35 -15.35
N SER A 118 9.63 8.24 -14.36
CA SER A 118 9.04 9.56 -14.53
C SER A 118 9.75 10.29 -15.67
N ARG A 119 11.08 10.38 -15.68
CA ARG A 119 11.81 11.05 -16.78
C ARG A 119 11.60 10.40 -18.16
N ILE A 120 11.36 9.09 -18.21
CA ILE A 120 11.18 8.36 -19.47
C ILE A 120 9.75 8.55 -20.02
N PHE A 121 8.73 8.44 -19.16
CA PHE A 121 7.31 8.44 -19.58
C PHE A 121 6.65 9.81 -19.49
N LEU A 122 7.03 10.62 -18.52
CA LEU A 122 6.57 11.98 -18.30
C LEU A 122 7.71 12.91 -18.73
N LYS A 123 7.66 13.41 -19.97
CA LYS A 123 8.64 14.40 -20.46
C LYS A 123 8.78 15.57 -19.50
#